data_AF-A0A7H1AHI1-F1
#
_entry.id   AF-A0A7H1AHI1-F1
#
_cell.length_a   1.000
_cell.length_b   1.000
_cell.length_c   1.000
_cell.angle_alpha   90.00
_cell.angle_beta   90.00
_cell.angle_gamma   90.00
#
_symmetry.space_group_name_H-M   'P 1'
#
loop_
_entity.id
_entity.type
_entity.pdbx_description
1 polymer ?
#
loop_
_entity_poly.entity_id
_entity_poly.type
_entity_poly.pdbx_seq_one_letter_code
_entity_poly.pdbx_strand_id
1 'polypeptide(L)'
;MGMCIRKNKCALGLLLGLAAAAGSSPSGAVNPRARDAALDAVLQREAQQYMDTFRRRRGSSTDVTIRSWADLEDSLIYMDLGAGALPEQDDGSNEQLEQELGSLLLHYAYLAGMPPHTQIRAMYQGQPYNFYFP
;
A
#
# COMPACT_ATOMS: atom_id res chain seq x y z
N MET A 1 -58.12 3.95 -30.98
CA MET A 1 -56.96 3.86 -31.91
C MET A 1 -56.79 5.20 -32.59
N GLY A 2 -55.62 5.84 -32.46
CA GLY A 2 -55.35 7.15 -33.07
C GLY A 2 -54.27 7.92 -32.31
N MET A 3 -53.04 7.43 -32.41
CA MET A 3 -51.84 7.89 -31.70
C MET A 3 -51.40 9.29 -32.16
N CYS A 4 -51.19 10.22 -31.22
CA CYS A 4 -50.59 11.54 -31.49
C CYS A 4 -49.06 11.42 -31.56
N ILE A 5 -48.47 11.64 -32.74
CA ILE A 5 -47.02 11.70 -32.96
C ILE A 5 -46.56 13.16 -32.78
N ARG A 6 -45.78 13.43 -31.72
CA ARG A 6 -45.10 14.72 -31.52
C ARG A 6 -43.75 14.72 -32.24
N LYS A 7 -43.48 15.82 -32.97
CA LYS A 7 -42.21 16.09 -33.65
C LYS A 7 -41.12 16.58 -32.69
N ASN A 8 -39.94 16.02 -32.92
CA ASN A 8 -38.61 16.33 -32.40
C ASN A 8 -38.31 17.82 -32.20
N LYS A 9 -37.66 18.12 -31.07
CA LYS A 9 -36.54 19.06 -31.02
C LYS A 9 -35.41 18.42 -30.21
N CYS A 10 -34.32 18.13 -30.92
CA CYS A 10 -33.05 17.69 -30.36
C CYS A 10 -32.46 18.81 -29.49
N ALA A 11 -31.95 18.45 -28.32
CA ALA A 11 -30.91 19.24 -27.66
C ALA A 11 -29.97 18.28 -26.93
N LEU A 12 -28.73 18.28 -27.41
CA LEU A 12 -27.54 17.66 -26.84
C LEU A 12 -27.37 18.05 -25.37
N GLY A 13 -26.98 17.10 -24.52
CA GLY A 13 -26.58 17.35 -23.15
C GLY A 13 -25.73 16.20 -22.61
N LEU A 14 -24.42 16.38 -22.71
CA LEU A 14 -23.32 15.46 -22.42
C LEU A 14 -23.45 14.62 -21.14
N LEU A 15 -23.04 13.35 -21.25
CA LEU A 15 -22.71 12.40 -20.19
C LEU A 15 -21.46 12.84 -19.40
N LEU A 16 -21.55 12.87 -18.06
CA LEU A 16 -20.46 12.73 -17.09
C LEU A 16 -21.14 12.58 -15.73
N GLY A 17 -20.89 11.64 -14.85
CA GLY A 17 -19.91 10.57 -14.72
C GLY A 17 -20.05 10.13 -13.25
N LEU A 18 -20.21 8.83 -13.04
CA LEU A 18 -20.43 8.17 -11.75
C LEU A 18 -19.19 8.34 -10.85
N ALA A 19 -19.35 8.78 -9.59
CA ALA A 19 -18.40 8.46 -8.53
C ALA A 19 -19.11 8.41 -7.18
N ALA A 20 -19.17 7.19 -6.64
CA ALA A 20 -19.76 6.85 -5.37
C ALA A 20 -18.74 7.02 -4.21
N ALA A 21 -19.31 7.39 -3.07
CA ALA A 21 -19.04 6.86 -1.73
C ALA A 21 -17.70 7.10 -0.99
N ALA A 22 -17.92 7.21 0.32
CA ALA A 22 -17.04 6.94 1.46
C ALA A 22 -16.08 8.06 1.87
N GLY A 23 -16.36 8.58 3.07
CA GLY A 23 -15.46 9.45 3.81
C GLY A 23 -14.15 8.74 4.11
N SER A 24 -13.07 9.48 3.90
CA SER A 24 -11.75 9.17 4.43
C SER A 24 -11.43 10.23 5.45
N SER A 25 -11.33 9.82 6.71
CA SER A 25 -10.66 10.57 7.77
C SER A 25 -9.28 11.02 7.27
N PRO A 26 -8.78 12.20 7.69
CA PRO A 26 -7.40 12.57 7.38
C PRO A 26 -6.48 11.67 8.21
N SER A 27 -6.09 10.53 7.63
CA SER A 27 -4.88 9.83 8.06
C SER A 27 -3.73 10.79 7.83
N GLY A 28 -2.88 10.95 8.86
CA GLY A 28 -1.86 11.99 8.99
C GLY A 28 -1.29 12.42 7.64
N ALA A 29 -1.43 13.72 7.35
CA ALA A 29 -0.91 14.31 6.13
C ALA A 29 0.62 14.22 6.13
N VAL A 30 1.15 13.08 5.66
CA VAL A 30 2.55 12.92 5.32
C VAL A 30 2.86 14.03 4.33
N ASN A 31 3.77 14.93 4.71
CA ASN A 31 4.12 16.07 3.89
C ASN A 31 4.66 15.55 2.55
N PRO A 32 4.00 15.79 1.41
CA PRO A 32 4.43 15.23 0.12
C PRO A 32 5.81 15.74 -0.32
N ARG A 33 6.36 16.76 0.35
CA ARG A 33 7.73 17.26 0.16
C ARG A 33 8.81 16.42 0.86
N ALA A 34 8.44 15.54 1.79
CA ALA A 34 9.34 14.64 2.51
C ALA A 34 9.43 13.24 1.88
N ARG A 35 8.91 13.06 0.66
CA ARG A 35 8.94 11.78 -0.06
C ARG A 35 9.77 11.87 -1.33
N ASP A 36 10.52 10.82 -1.62
CA ASP A 36 11.21 10.62 -2.89
C ASP A 36 10.46 9.55 -3.69
N ALA A 37 9.85 9.97 -4.79
CA ALA A 37 9.04 9.08 -5.63
C ALA A 37 9.85 7.96 -6.30
N ALA A 38 11.14 8.18 -6.59
CA ALA A 38 11.99 7.16 -7.17
C ALA A 38 12.36 6.11 -6.11
N LEU A 39 12.70 6.54 -4.90
CA LEU A 39 12.92 5.64 -3.76
C LEU A 39 11.64 4.86 -3.44
N ASP A 40 10.50 5.52 -3.35
CA ASP A 40 9.21 4.89 -3.09
C ASP A 40 8.86 3.82 -4.13
N ALA A 41 9.12 4.09 -5.42
CA ALA A 41 8.90 3.12 -6.48
C ALA A 41 9.80 1.89 -6.34
N VAL A 42 11.06 2.07 -5.92
CA VAL A 42 11.98 0.96 -5.62
C VAL A 42 11.47 0.18 -4.41
N LEU A 43 11.24 0.84 -3.28
CA LEU A 43 10.77 0.19 -2.04
C LEU A 43 9.48 -0.59 -2.29
N GLN A 44 8.52 -0.01 -3.00
CA GLN A 44 7.27 -0.66 -3.35
C GLN A 44 7.46 -1.90 -4.22
N ARG A 45 8.31 -1.83 -5.25
CA ARG A 45 8.59 -2.97 -6.14
C ARG A 45 9.24 -4.11 -5.38
N GLU A 46 10.28 -3.80 -4.61
CA GLU A 46 11.08 -4.80 -3.89
C GLU A 46 10.27 -5.45 -2.77
N ALA A 47 9.43 -4.66 -2.07
CA ALA A 47 8.49 -5.17 -1.08
C ALA A 47 7.50 -6.17 -1.67
N GLN A 48 6.85 -5.82 -2.79
CA GLN A 48 5.88 -6.71 -3.43
C GLN A 48 6.57 -7.98 -3.98
N GLN A 49 7.73 -7.85 -4.62
CA GLN A 49 8.48 -8.99 -5.14
C GLN A 49 8.92 -9.95 -4.02
N TYR A 50 9.35 -9.42 -2.88
CA TYR A 50 9.68 -10.24 -1.71
C TYR A 50 8.44 -10.97 -1.20
N MET A 51 7.32 -10.25 -1.00
CA MET A 51 6.05 -10.84 -0.54
C MET A 51 5.58 -11.96 -1.47
N ASP A 52 5.55 -11.74 -2.78
CA ASP A 52 5.15 -12.75 -3.77
C ASP A 52 6.03 -13.99 -3.69
N THR A 53 7.33 -13.81 -3.44
CA THR A 53 8.29 -14.91 -3.32
C THR A 53 8.10 -15.67 -2.01
N PHE A 54 7.93 -14.95 -0.91
CA PHE A 54 7.68 -15.52 0.41
C PHE A 54 6.39 -16.37 0.42
N ARG A 55 5.31 -15.84 -0.15
CA ARG A 55 4.00 -16.52 -0.26
C ARG A 55 4.07 -17.76 -1.14
N ARG A 56 4.75 -17.69 -2.30
CA ARG A 56 4.97 -18.84 -3.18
C ARG A 56 5.74 -19.97 -2.47
N ARG A 57 6.77 -19.65 -1.70
CA ARG A 57 7.54 -20.65 -0.93
C ARG A 57 6.69 -21.38 0.11
N ARG A 58 5.65 -20.72 0.64
CA ARG A 58 4.71 -21.28 1.60
C ARG A 58 3.45 -21.89 0.96
N GLY A 59 3.39 -21.99 -0.37
CA GLY A 59 2.22 -22.52 -1.07
C GLY A 59 0.94 -21.69 -0.86
N SER A 60 1.07 -20.42 -0.48
CA SER A 60 -0.05 -19.51 -0.20
C SER A 60 -0.34 -18.61 -1.41
N SER A 61 -1.55 -18.04 -1.50
CA SER A 61 -1.91 -17.11 -2.58
C SER A 61 -1.01 -15.87 -2.58
N THR A 62 -0.63 -15.42 -3.77
CA THR A 62 0.09 -14.17 -4.03
C THR A 62 -0.83 -12.98 -4.25
N ASP A 63 -2.15 -13.13 -4.13
CA ASP A 63 -3.14 -12.04 -4.28
C ASP A 63 -3.16 -11.10 -3.05
N VAL A 64 -2.00 -10.93 -2.42
CA VAL A 64 -1.79 -10.09 -1.27
C VAL A 64 -1.03 -8.86 -1.74
N THR A 65 -1.46 -7.70 -1.27
CA THR A 65 -0.77 -6.44 -1.53
C THR A 65 0.04 -6.02 -0.31
N ILE A 66 1.19 -5.43 -0.57
CA ILE A 66 1.99 -4.73 0.42
C ILE A 66 2.27 -3.32 -0.09
N ARG A 67 2.27 -2.35 0.80
CA ARG A 67 2.65 -0.97 0.47
C ARG A 67 3.94 -0.61 1.19
N SER A 68 4.86 0.03 0.48
CA SER A 68 6.13 0.47 1.07
C SER A 68 6.49 1.86 0.58
N TRP A 69 6.95 2.72 1.49
CA TRP A 69 7.38 4.08 1.19
C TRP A 69 8.33 4.62 2.25
N ALA A 70 9.12 5.63 1.88
CA ALA A 70 10.00 6.35 2.79
C ALA A 70 9.36 7.67 3.26
N ASP A 71 9.64 8.02 4.50
CA ASP A 71 9.51 9.36 5.06
C ASP A 71 10.91 9.86 5.37
N LEU A 72 11.37 10.81 4.56
CA LEU A 72 12.73 11.33 4.64
C LEU A 72 12.91 12.31 5.80
N GLU A 73 11.84 12.91 6.30
CA GLU A 73 11.89 13.86 7.42
C GLU A 73 12.13 13.11 8.73
N ASP A 74 11.35 12.05 8.96
CA ASP A 74 11.46 11.24 10.17
C ASP A 74 12.51 10.10 10.05
N SER A 75 13.14 9.95 8.88
CA SER A 75 14.01 8.82 8.57
C SER A 75 13.32 7.47 8.85
N LEU A 76 12.11 7.32 8.33
CA LEU A 76 11.30 6.12 8.49
C LEU A 76 11.06 5.46 7.13
N ILE A 77 10.98 4.14 7.14
CA ILE A 77 10.44 3.35 6.04
C ILE A 77 9.20 2.66 6.57
N TYR A 78 8.08 2.86 5.90
CA TYR A 78 6.83 2.22 6.21
C TYR A 78 6.68 0.95 5.40
N MET A 79 6.22 -0.11 6.07
CA MET A 79 5.83 -1.39 5.50
C MET A 79 4.39 -1.65 5.94
N ASP A 80 3.43 -1.52 5.04
CA ASP A 80 2.01 -1.72 5.32
C ASP A 80 1.51 -2.98 4.61
N LEU A 81 1.31 -4.02 5.43
CA LEU A 81 0.89 -5.35 5.01
C LEU A 81 -0.63 -5.35 4.79
N GLY A 82 -1.05 -5.72 3.57
CA GLY A 82 -2.47 -5.84 3.23
C GLY A 82 -3.13 -7.08 3.83
N ALA A 83 -4.44 -7.18 3.65
CA ALA A 83 -5.22 -8.31 4.15
C ALA A 83 -4.66 -9.66 3.63
N GLY A 84 -4.51 -10.63 4.53
CA GLY A 84 -3.99 -11.96 4.20
C GLY A 84 -2.48 -12.02 4.00
N ALA A 85 -1.75 -10.92 4.20
CA ALA A 85 -0.29 -10.89 4.14
C ALA A 85 0.37 -11.64 5.29
N LEU A 86 -0.23 -11.55 6.47
CA LEU A 86 0.27 -12.22 7.65
C LEU A 86 0.06 -13.73 7.51
N PRO A 87 1.12 -14.53 7.67
CA PRO A 87 0.99 -15.95 7.97
C PRO A 87 -0.09 -16.24 9.01
N GLU A 88 -0.94 -17.22 8.71
CA GLU A 88 -1.98 -17.71 9.63
C GLU A 88 -1.42 -18.60 10.74
N GLN A 89 -0.17 -19.07 10.58
CA GLN A 89 0.49 -19.98 11.50
C GLN A 89 1.48 -19.22 12.37
N ASP A 90 1.40 -19.45 13.67
CA ASP A 90 2.35 -18.93 14.67
C ASP A 90 3.59 -19.85 14.74
N ASP A 91 4.31 -19.92 13.61
CA ASP A 91 5.53 -20.73 13.42
C ASP A 91 6.80 -19.87 13.34
N GLY A 92 6.76 -18.62 13.79
CA GLY A 92 7.86 -17.65 13.68
C GLY A 92 7.97 -16.96 12.31
N SER A 93 6.98 -17.15 11.46
CA SER A 93 6.99 -16.68 10.07
C SER A 93 6.72 -15.19 9.91
N ASN A 94 5.97 -14.60 10.83
CA ASN A 94 5.73 -13.16 10.89
C ASN A 94 7.04 -12.43 11.20
N GLU A 95 7.78 -12.92 12.19
CA GLU A 95 9.07 -12.39 12.60
C GLU A 95 10.10 -12.53 11.46
N GLN A 96 10.13 -13.68 10.79
CA GLN A 96 10.98 -13.88 9.63
C GLN A 96 10.65 -12.89 8.50
N LEU A 97 9.36 -12.76 8.16
CA LEU A 97 8.89 -11.82 7.15
C LEU A 97 9.35 -10.40 7.47
N GLU A 98 9.10 -9.93 8.70
CA GLU A 98 9.44 -8.57 9.13
C GLU A 98 10.94 -8.30 9.13
N GLN A 99 11.75 -9.25 9.62
CA GLN A 99 13.20 -9.09 9.68
C GLN A 99 13.83 -9.08 8.30
N GLU A 100 13.49 -10.05 7.44
CA GLU A 100 14.07 -10.18 6.11
C GLU A 100 13.61 -9.03 5.20
N LEU A 101 12.31 -8.71 5.20
CA LEU A 101 11.78 -7.60 4.42
C LEU A 101 12.28 -6.26 4.95
N GLY A 102 12.29 -6.07 6.27
CA GLY A 102 12.84 -4.86 6.88
C GLY A 102 14.31 -4.62 6.50
N SER A 103 15.12 -5.68 6.55
CA SER A 103 16.52 -5.63 6.13
C SER A 103 16.70 -5.29 4.65
N LEU A 104 15.86 -5.89 3.78
CA LEU A 104 15.84 -5.61 2.35
C LEU A 104 15.53 -4.14 2.06
N LEU A 105 14.52 -3.59 2.73
CA LEU A 105 14.09 -2.20 2.51
C LEU A 105 15.13 -1.21 3.04
N LEU A 106 15.72 -1.47 4.21
CA LEU A 106 16.82 -0.66 4.74
C LEU A 106 18.02 -0.65 3.80
N HIS A 107 18.36 -1.78 3.19
CA HIS A 107 19.43 -1.85 2.20
C HIS A 107 19.21 -0.85 1.04
N TYR A 108 18.02 -0.82 0.44
CA TYR A 108 17.72 0.10 -0.65
C TYR A 108 17.63 1.56 -0.19
N ALA A 109 17.11 1.82 1.01
CA ALA A 109 17.11 3.16 1.59
C ALA A 109 18.52 3.71 1.80
N TYR A 110 19.45 2.89 2.29
CA TYR A 110 20.86 3.30 2.45
C TYR A 110 21.54 3.55 1.11
N LEU A 111 21.25 2.74 0.08
CA LEU A 111 21.75 3.01 -1.28
C LEU A 111 21.20 4.32 -1.85
N ALA A 112 20.00 4.72 -1.45
CA ALA A 112 19.40 6.00 -1.82
C ALA A 112 19.86 7.18 -0.93
N GLY A 113 20.72 6.95 0.06
CA GLY A 113 21.30 7.98 0.90
C GLY A 113 20.50 8.34 2.16
N MET A 114 19.52 7.52 2.55
CA MET A 114 18.86 7.70 3.85
C MET A 114 19.86 7.49 5.01
N PRO A 115 19.68 8.18 6.16
CA PRO A 115 20.62 8.11 7.27
C PRO A 115 20.78 6.69 7.86
N PRO A 116 21.93 6.36 8.48
CA PRO A 116 22.16 5.03 9.08
C PRO A 116 21.20 4.65 10.22
N HIS A 117 20.51 5.62 10.81
CA HIS A 117 19.54 5.42 11.89
C HIS A 117 18.09 5.33 11.38
N THR A 118 17.91 5.11 10.07
CA THR A 118 16.60 4.89 9.46
C THR A 118 15.92 3.69 10.11
N GLN A 119 14.65 3.84 10.48
CA GLN A 119 13.88 2.78 11.15
C GLN A 119 12.78 2.23 10.23
N ILE A 120 12.44 0.97 10.44
CA ILE A 120 11.30 0.32 9.79
C ILE A 120 10.08 0.46 10.70
N ARG A 121 8.95 0.84 10.12
CA ARG A 121 7.65 0.84 10.78
C ARG A 121 6.71 -0.14 10.09
N ALA A 122 6.51 -1.29 10.74
CA ALA A 122 5.54 -2.29 10.32
C ALA A 122 4.11 -1.85 10.65
N MET A 123 3.24 -1.97 9.67
CA MET A 123 1.82 -1.70 9.73
C MET A 123 1.06 -2.87 9.11
N TYR A 124 -0.18 -3.05 9.53
CA TYR A 124 -1.12 -3.98 8.93
C TYR A 124 -2.40 -3.22 8.61
N GLN A 125 -2.82 -3.25 7.36
CA GLN A 125 -4.04 -2.57 6.87
C GLN A 125 -4.14 -1.10 7.33
N GLY A 126 -3.03 -0.38 7.32
CA GLY A 126 -2.97 1.03 7.71
C GLY A 126 -2.95 1.30 9.21
N GLN A 127 -2.87 0.28 10.07
CA GLN A 127 -2.70 0.45 11.52
C GLN A 127 -1.35 -0.08 12.00
N PRO A 128 -0.79 0.45 13.11
CA PRO A 128 0.36 -0.16 13.76
C PRO A 128 0.07 -1.61 14.15
N TYR A 129 1.07 -2.48 14.06
CA TYR A 129 0.94 -3.91 14.36
C TYR A 129 0.30 -4.21 15.73
N ASN A 130 0.66 -3.45 16.76
CA ASN A 130 0.15 -3.59 18.13
C ASN A 130 -1.38 -3.39 18.23
N PHE A 131 -2.03 -2.85 17.19
CA PHE A 131 -3.48 -2.78 17.13
C PHE A 131 -4.14 -4.16 16.96
N TYR A 132 -3.47 -5.08 16.25
CA TYR A 132 -3.99 -6.42 15.97
C TYR A 132 -3.36 -7.51 16.84
N PHE A 133 -2.14 -7.27 17.34
CA PHE A 133 -1.39 -8.20 18.18
C PHE A 133 -0.92 -7.48 19.47
N PRO A 134 -1.79 -7.36 20.48
CA PRO A 134 -1.49 -6.68 21.74
C PRO A 134 -0.61 -7.48 22.71
#